data_AF-A0ABD0P0R2-F1
#
_entry.id   AF-A0ABD0P0R2-F1
#
_cell.length_a   1.000
_cell.length_b   1.000
_cell.length_c   1.000
_cell.angle_alpha   90.00
_cell.angle_beta   90.00
_cell.angle_gamma   90.00
#
_symmetry.space_group_name_H-M   'P 1'
#
loop_
_entity.id
_entity.type
_entity.pdbx_description
1 polymer ?
#
loop_
_entity_poly.entity_id
_entity_poly.type
_entity_poly.pdbx_seq_one_letter_code
_entity_poly.pdbx_strand_id
1 'polypeptide(L)'
;DCSFTYPDQNRTLQYDFSALNSAGSIMNGPSFTAKGTKYYHLFNISLCGAEGHKAAVCRDNVTNLPNEADGSQLGSSVEAFLCQSTIIPSDGRGLRTALSSQSISLADTFQ
;
A
#
# COMPACT_ATOMS: atom_id res chain seq x y z
N ASP A 1 -1.34 -19.93 -3.50
CA ASP A 1 -1.12 -20.79 -2.33
C ASP A 1 -0.80 -19.89 -1.12
N CYS A 2 -1.42 -20.12 0.04
CA CYS A 2 -1.19 -19.39 1.29
C CYS A 2 -0.54 -20.27 2.37
N SER A 3 -0.03 -21.43 1.99
CA SER A 3 0.67 -22.32 2.90
C SER A 3 2.18 -22.19 2.74
N PHE A 4 2.91 -22.28 3.84
CA PHE A 4 4.37 -22.30 3.84
C PHE A 4 4.88 -23.46 4.68
N THR A 5 5.80 -24.23 4.12
CA THR A 5 6.39 -25.40 4.79
C THR A 5 7.89 -25.17 4.95
N TYR A 6 8.37 -25.24 6.19
CA TYR A 6 9.78 -25.08 6.53
C TYR A 6 10.31 -26.33 7.24
N PRO A 7 11.32 -27.02 6.67
CA PRO A 7 11.99 -28.12 7.35
C PRO A 7 12.92 -27.56 8.44
N ASP A 8 12.66 -27.90 9.70
CA ASP A 8 13.46 -27.49 10.86
C ASP A 8 14.06 -28.74 11.53
N GLN A 9 15.31 -29.05 11.18
CA GLN A 9 16.05 -30.23 11.66
C GLN A 9 15.26 -31.54 11.47
N ASN A 10 14.65 -32.05 12.54
CA ASN A 10 13.91 -33.31 12.57
C ASN A 10 12.38 -33.14 12.54
N ARG A 11 11.89 -31.91 12.33
CA ARG A 11 10.46 -31.61 12.24
C ARG A 11 10.16 -30.76 11.01
N THR A 12 8.94 -30.88 10.52
CA THR A 12 8.41 -30.02 9.46
C THR A 12 7.44 -29.03 10.11
N LEU A 13 7.73 -27.73 9.98
CA LEU A 13 6.83 -26.67 10.42
C LEU A 13 5.95 -26.27 9.24
N GLN A 14 4.63 -26.32 9.45
CA GLN A 14 3.65 -25.91 8.46
C GLN A 14 2.89 -24.70 8.98
N TYR A 15 2.85 -23.65 8.16
CA TYR A 15 2.19 -22.39 8.47
C TYR A 15 1.05 -22.18 7.48
N ASP A 16 -0.14 -21.91 8.02
CA ASP A 16 -1.31 -21.53 7.24
C ASP A 16 -1.54 -20.02 7.35
N PHE A 17 -1.37 -19.32 6.24
CA PHE A 17 -1.63 -17.88 6.12
C PHE A 17 -2.96 -17.59 5.40
N SER A 18 -3.89 -18.53 5.34
CA SER A 18 -5.21 -18.36 4.72
C SER A 18 -5.98 -17.14 5.25
N ALA A 19 -5.79 -16.76 6.51
CA ALA A 19 -6.33 -15.53 7.10
C ALA A 19 -5.81 -14.22 6.44
N LEU A 20 -4.73 -14.30 5.67
CA LEU A 20 -4.10 -13.20 4.94
C LEU A 20 -4.31 -13.30 3.42
N ASN A 21 -5.30 -14.08 2.96
CA ASN A 21 -5.56 -14.31 1.54
C ASN A 21 -6.04 -13.06 0.76
N SER A 22 -6.48 -12.03 1.48
CA SER A 22 -7.02 -10.81 0.92
C SER A 22 -6.10 -9.64 1.24
N ALA A 23 -6.13 -8.62 0.39
CA ALA A 23 -5.33 -7.42 0.61
C ALA A 23 -5.80 -6.72 1.88
N GLY A 24 -4.87 -6.52 2.83
CA GLY A 24 -5.09 -5.77 4.05
C GLY A 24 -4.48 -4.37 3.97
N SER A 25 -4.92 -3.48 4.87
CA SER A 25 -4.33 -2.15 5.00
C SER A 25 -3.99 -1.81 6.45
N ILE A 26 -2.87 -1.12 6.64
CA ILE A 26 -2.39 -0.67 7.94
C ILE A 26 -1.96 0.79 7.80
N MET A 27 -2.34 1.62 8.75
CA MET A 27 -1.94 3.02 8.81
C MET A 27 -1.08 3.25 10.04
N ASN A 28 0.05 3.94 9.87
CA ASN A 28 0.90 4.32 11.00
C ASN A 28 0.24 5.42 11.86
N GLY A 29 0.89 5.75 12.98
CA GLY A 29 0.53 6.94 13.75
C GLY A 29 0.77 8.24 12.98
N PRO A 30 0.18 9.37 13.40
CA PRO A 30 0.34 10.65 12.71
C PRO A 30 1.79 11.13 12.78
N SER A 31 2.26 11.66 11.66
CA SER A 31 3.51 12.39 11.53
C SER A 31 3.24 13.83 11.08
N PHE A 32 4.22 14.72 11.26
CA PHE A 32 4.07 16.14 10.92
C PHE A 32 5.27 16.63 10.13
N THR A 33 5.01 17.39 9.06
CA THR A 33 6.07 18.10 8.33
C THR A 33 6.64 19.24 9.19
N ALA A 34 7.76 19.83 8.79
CA ALA A 34 8.34 20.99 9.49
C ALA A 34 7.38 22.20 9.58
N LYS A 35 6.40 22.29 8.67
CA LYS A 35 5.34 23.33 8.70
C LYS A 35 4.13 22.93 9.55
N GLY A 36 4.14 21.77 10.20
CA GLY A 36 3.05 21.28 11.03
C GLY A 36 1.92 20.57 10.27
N THR A 37 2.09 20.26 8.98
CA THR A 37 1.08 19.51 8.22
C THR A 37 1.06 18.06 8.69
N LYS A 38 -0.09 17.61 9.21
CA LYS A 38 -0.30 16.22 9.63
C LYS A 38 -0.34 15.31 8.40
N TYR A 39 0.24 14.12 8.50
CA TYR A 39 0.13 13.07 7.48
C TYR A 39 0.24 11.68 8.10
N TYR A 40 -0.15 10.68 7.32
CA TYR A 40 -0.04 9.26 7.64
C TYR A 40 0.58 8.50 6.46
N HIS A 41 1.21 7.38 6.73
CA HIS A 41 1.55 6.36 5.75
C HIS A 41 0.50 5.26 5.82
N LEU A 42 -0.18 5.03 4.70
CA LEU A 42 -1.07 3.91 4.48
C LEU A 42 -0.32 2.84 3.71
N PHE A 43 -0.25 1.64 4.27
CA PHE A 43 0.34 0.47 3.64
C PHE A 43 -0.76 -0.47 3.20
N ASN A 44 -0.76 -0.87 1.93
CA ASN A 44 -1.59 -1.96 1.43
C ASN A 44 -0.71 -3.18 1.21
N ILE A 45 -1.18 -4.33 1.70
CA ILE A 45 -0.38 -5.56 1.82
C ILE A 45 -1.17 -6.74 1.26
N SER A 46 -0.57 -7.48 0.33
CA SER A 46 -1.08 -8.75 -0.18
C SER A 46 0.07 -9.74 -0.25
N LEU A 47 0.06 -10.73 0.66
CA LEU A 47 1.18 -11.67 0.83
C LEU A 47 0.95 -13.02 0.14
N CYS A 48 -0.31 -13.41 -0.02
CA CYS A 48 -0.69 -14.68 -0.64
C CYS A 48 -2.14 -14.59 -1.16
N GLY A 49 -2.67 -15.69 -1.70
CA GLY A 49 -4.07 -15.78 -2.11
C GLY A 49 -4.39 -15.21 -3.50
N ALA A 50 -3.50 -14.37 -4.04
CA ALA A 50 -3.61 -13.80 -5.38
C ALA A 50 -2.82 -14.58 -6.45
N GLU A 51 -2.56 -15.88 -6.27
CA GLU A 51 -1.87 -16.72 -7.27
C GLU A 51 -0.50 -16.18 -7.76
N GLY A 52 0.20 -15.41 -6.92
CA GLY A 52 1.48 -14.78 -7.27
C GLY A 52 1.34 -13.41 -7.94
N HIS A 53 0.13 -12.88 -8.09
CA HIS A 53 -0.12 -11.53 -8.56
C HIS A 53 0.03 -10.48 -7.45
N LYS A 54 0.48 -9.30 -7.86
CA LYS A 54 0.62 -8.11 -7.04
C LYS A 54 -0.76 -7.48 -6.78
N ALA A 55 -1.46 -7.93 -5.74
CA ALA A 55 -2.85 -7.53 -5.48
C ALA A 55 -3.00 -6.37 -4.48
N ALA A 56 -1.91 -5.85 -3.90
CA ALA A 56 -1.99 -4.61 -3.13
C ALA A 56 -1.93 -3.41 -4.07
N VAL A 57 -2.91 -2.51 -3.96
CA VAL A 57 -3.02 -1.33 -4.84
C VAL A 57 -2.92 -0.05 -4.04
N CYS A 58 -1.98 0.81 -4.40
CA CYS A 58 -1.82 2.15 -3.84
C CYS A 58 -2.09 3.18 -4.93
N ARG A 59 -2.95 4.16 -4.67
CA ARG A 59 -3.39 5.11 -5.70
C ARG A 59 -3.30 6.54 -5.20
N ASP A 60 -2.74 7.39 -6.03
CA ASP A 60 -2.73 8.83 -5.82
C ASP A 60 -4.10 9.42 -6.17
N ASN A 61 -4.56 10.36 -5.34
CA ASN A 61 -5.83 11.06 -5.54
C ASN A 61 -5.65 12.57 -5.47
N VAL A 62 -4.47 13.05 -5.88
CA VAL A 62 -4.21 14.47 -6.13
C VAL A 62 -4.82 14.82 -7.49
N THR A 63 -5.74 15.77 -7.51
CA THR A 63 -6.24 16.33 -8.76
C THR A 63 -5.13 17.18 -9.36
N ASN A 64 -4.45 16.68 -10.39
CA ASN A 64 -3.64 17.53 -11.25
C ASN A 64 -4.59 18.56 -11.90
N LEU A 65 -4.38 19.86 -11.66
CA LEU A 65 -4.95 20.87 -12.56
C LEU A 65 -4.42 20.57 -13.97
N PRO A 66 -5.28 20.49 -15.00
CA PRO A 66 -4.83 20.14 -16.34
C PRO A 66 -3.94 21.26 -16.88
N ASN A 67 -2.63 21.04 -16.90
CA ASN A 67 -1.79 21.69 -17.88
C ASN A 67 -2.01 20.94 -19.19
N GLU A 68 -2.66 21.60 -20.13
CA GLU A 68 -2.85 21.20 -21.53
C GLU A 68 -1.48 20.99 -22.21
N ALA A 69 -0.79 19.89 -21.92
CA ALA A 69 0.35 19.34 -22.68
C ALA A 69 0.92 18.12 -21.94
N ASP A 70 0.23 17.00 -22.06
CA ASP A 70 0.77 15.63 -22.11
C ASP A 70 -0.24 14.66 -21.50
N GLY A 71 -0.66 13.68 -22.30
CA GLY A 71 -1.62 12.63 -21.94
C GLY A 71 -1.07 11.63 -20.92
N SER A 72 -0.49 12.08 -19.81
CA SER A 72 0.03 11.25 -18.73
C SER A 72 -0.89 11.26 -17.51
N GLN A 73 -1.86 10.34 -17.59
CA GLN A 73 -2.39 9.52 -16.49
C GLN A 73 -3.06 10.21 -15.28
N LEU A 74 -4.37 9.96 -15.20
CA LEU A 74 -5.28 10.13 -14.08
C LEU A 74 -4.78 9.43 -12.79
N GLY A 75 -3.90 10.09 -12.03
CA GLY A 75 -3.41 9.64 -10.71
C GLY A 75 -2.54 8.38 -10.79
N SER A 76 -1.28 8.48 -10.38
CA SER A 76 -0.37 7.32 -10.41
C SER A 76 -0.94 6.19 -9.53
N SER A 77 -0.95 4.96 -10.05
CA SER A 77 -1.40 3.75 -9.35
C SER A 77 -0.29 2.73 -9.36
N VAL A 78 -0.01 2.14 -8.21
CA VAL A 78 1.03 1.14 -8.01
C VAL A 78 0.39 -0.16 -7.55
N GLU A 79 0.65 -1.24 -8.28
CA GLU A 79 0.31 -2.61 -7.90
C GLU A 79 1.57 -3.31 -7.40
N ALA A 80 1.53 -3.86 -6.17
CA ALA A 80 2.66 -4.50 -5.50
C ALA A 80 2.20 -5.65 -4.58
N PHE A 81 3.15 -6.39 -3.99
CA PHE A 81 2.87 -7.21 -2.80
C PHE A 81 2.74 -6.34 -1.54
N LEU A 82 3.50 -5.25 -1.49
CA LEU A 82 3.44 -4.22 -0.47
C LEU A 82 3.67 -2.87 -1.12
N CYS A 83 2.71 -1.96 -0.95
CA CYS A 83 2.84 -0.58 -1.39
C CYS A 83 2.52 0.39 -0.26
N GLN A 84 2.98 1.63 -0.39
CA GLN A 84 2.75 2.70 0.57
C GLN A 84 2.28 3.97 -0.14
N SER A 85 1.25 4.62 0.42
CA SER A 85 0.79 5.96 0.03
C SER A 85 0.85 6.92 1.22
N THR A 86 1.11 8.20 0.95
CA THR A 86 1.10 9.25 1.97
C THR A 86 -0.26 9.92 1.98
N ILE A 87 -0.95 9.85 3.11
CA ILE A 87 -2.30 10.37 3.32
C ILE A 87 -2.22 11.67 4.11
N ILE A 88 -2.62 12.77 3.47
CA ILE A 88 -2.79 14.07 4.13
C ILE A 88 -4.27 14.21 4.49
N PRO A 89 -4.65 14.16 5.77
CA PRO A 89 -6.03 14.35 6.20
C PRO A 89 -6.44 15.80 5.94
N SER A 90 -7.68 15.99 5.53
CA SER A 90 -8.30 17.30 5.40
C SER A 90 -8.77 17.83 6.76
N ASP A 91 -8.58 19.12 6.99
CA ASP A 91 -8.94 19.79 8.24
C ASP A 91 -10.48 19.85 8.39
N GLY A 92 -11.04 18.87 9.08
CA GLY A 92 -12.40 18.95 9.67
C GLY A 92 -13.56 18.35 8.88
N ARG A 93 -13.36 17.72 7.70
CA ARG A 93 -14.44 17.05 6.95
C ARG A 93 -14.14 15.60 6.55
N GLY A 94 -13.87 14.75 7.54
CA GLY A 94 -13.87 13.29 7.41
C GLY A 94 -12.88 12.69 6.40
N LEU A 95 -12.70 11.37 6.45
CA LEU A 95 -11.74 10.63 5.62
C LEU A 95 -11.97 10.78 4.10
N ARG A 96 -13.16 11.23 3.67
CA ARG A 96 -13.54 11.32 2.25
C ARG A 96 -12.90 12.48 1.47
N THR A 97 -12.15 13.36 2.14
CA THR A 97 -11.43 14.47 1.48
C THR A 97 -9.92 14.41 1.71
N ALA A 98 -9.40 13.30 2.24
CA ALA A 98 -7.98 13.11 2.44
C ALA A 98 -7.26 12.97 1.09
N LEU A 99 -6.12 13.64 0.95
CA LEU A 99 -5.28 13.53 -0.23
C LEU A 99 -4.36 12.31 -0.08
N SER A 100 -4.33 11.47 -1.11
CA SER A 100 -3.35 10.38 -1.25
C SER A 100 -2.32 10.77 -2.30
N SER A 101 -1.04 10.61 -1.99
CA SER A 101 0.05 10.94 -2.90
C SER A 101 1.28 10.08 -2.64
N GLN A 102 2.24 10.10 -3.57
CA GLN A 102 3.55 9.44 -3.42
C GLN A 102 3.42 7.93 -3.24
N SER A 103 2.57 7.29 -4.05
CA SER A 103 2.43 5.84 -4.05
C SER A 103 3.72 5.16 -4.52
N ILE A 104 4.27 4.25 -3.71
CA ILE A 104 5.52 3.52 -4.00
C ILE A 104 5.39 2.02 -3.70
N SER A 105 6.14 1.19 -4.42
CA SER A 105 6.29 -0.25 -4.14
C SER A 105 7.47 -0.49 -3.20
N LEU A 106 7.33 -1.42 -2.23
CA LEU A 106 8.33 -1.67 -1.19
C LEU A 106 8.93 -3.09 -1.21
N ALA A 107 8.27 -4.09 -1.79
CA ALA A 107 8.66 -5.51 -1.63
C ALA A 107 8.59 -6.34 -2.92
N ASP A 108 8.70 -5.69 -4.08
CA ASP A 108 8.55 -6.38 -5.37
C ASP A 108 9.86 -6.91 -5.96
N THR A 109 11.00 -6.58 -5.37
CA THR A 109 12.33 -7.01 -5.82
C THR A 109 13.15 -7.51 -4.65
N PHE A 110 13.75 -8.68 -4.77
CA PHE A 110 14.81 -9.15 -3.89
C PHE A 110 16.15 -8.60 -4.41
N GLN A 111 16.85 -7.80 -3.60
CA GLN A 111 18.23 -7.37 -3.88
C GLN A 111 19.24 -8.41 -3.44
#